data_AF-A0AB35EU62-F1
#
_entry.id   AF-A0AB35EU62-F1
#
_cell.length_a   1.000
_cell.length_b   1.000
_cell.length_c   1.000
_cell.angle_alpha   90.00
_cell.angle_beta   90.00
_cell.angle_gamma   90.00
#
_symmetry.space_group_name_H-M   'P 1'
#
loop_
_entity.id
_entity.type
_entity.pdbx_description
1 polymer ?
#
loop_
_entity_poly.entity_id
_entity_poly.type
_entity_poly.pdbx_seq_one_letter_code
_entity_poly.pdbx_strand_id
1 'polypeptide(L)'
;MTDINNFAQLYSELFLNPDLPTLTERCNLLTEILLDCKSLPQTQPVCRCLGAYLEEVKSGLTESMRDFQIVEFEDESEPPQQKEWLLEDTKTKCDYCRALNHVLMVSQFDRDMLPHLTGLLHDITHSMAADVVAPQRAETIVHIIS
;
A
#
# COMPACT_ATOMS: atom_id res chain seq x y z
N MET A 1 15.38 -8.75 -21.41
CA MET A 1 13.93 -9.05 -21.43
C MET A 1 13.74 -10.11 -20.36
N THR A 2 13.59 -9.68 -19.12
CA THR A 2 13.60 -10.55 -17.94
C THR A 2 12.16 -10.80 -17.52
N ASP A 3 11.80 -12.08 -17.46
CA ASP A 3 10.48 -12.60 -17.11
C ASP A 3 9.94 -11.99 -15.81
N ILE A 4 8.86 -11.21 -15.94
CA ILE A 4 8.07 -10.72 -14.81
C ILE A 4 7.37 -11.91 -14.10
N ASN A 5 7.23 -13.05 -14.80
CA ASN A 5 6.58 -14.27 -14.31
C ASN A 5 7.39 -15.10 -13.30
N ASN A 6 8.67 -14.79 -13.07
CA ASN A 6 9.53 -15.59 -12.20
C ASN A 6 9.52 -15.13 -10.73
N PHE A 7 9.10 -13.89 -10.45
CA PHE A 7 9.16 -13.34 -9.09
C PHE A 7 8.03 -13.83 -8.19
N ALA A 8 6.84 -14.07 -8.74
CA ALA A 8 5.74 -14.68 -8.00
C ALA A 8 6.12 -16.08 -7.47
N GLN A 9 6.95 -16.83 -8.21
CA GLN A 9 7.41 -18.18 -7.80
C GLN A 9 8.28 -18.19 -6.54
N LEU A 10 8.92 -17.07 -6.17
CA LEU A 10 9.78 -16.98 -4.99
C LEU A 10 9.00 -16.77 -3.68
N TYR A 11 7.76 -16.31 -3.78
CA TYR A 11 6.90 -16.01 -2.62
C TYR A 11 5.66 -16.87 -2.70
N SER A 12 5.80 -18.16 -2.36
CA SER A 12 4.74 -19.17 -2.45
C SER A 12 3.42 -18.76 -1.77
N GLU A 13 3.50 -17.89 -0.76
CA GLU A 13 2.33 -17.35 -0.05
C GLU A 13 1.46 -16.44 -0.93
N LEU A 14 2.02 -15.76 -1.95
CA LEU A 14 1.24 -14.93 -2.87
C LEU A 14 0.29 -15.76 -3.75
N PHE A 15 0.63 -17.03 -4.04
CA PHE A 15 -0.27 -17.92 -4.79
C PHE A 15 -1.53 -18.31 -4.01
N LEU A 16 -1.58 -18.03 -2.71
CA LEU A 16 -2.77 -18.24 -1.90
C LEU A 16 -3.81 -17.12 -2.08
N ASN A 17 -3.53 -16.12 -2.94
CA ASN A 17 -4.36 -14.94 -3.16
C ASN A 17 -4.79 -14.30 -1.83
N PRO A 18 -3.82 -13.88 -0.99
CA PRO A 18 -4.13 -13.24 0.28
C PRO A 18 -5.00 -12.00 0.06
N ASP A 19 -5.89 -11.73 1.01
CA ASP A 19 -6.72 -10.53 0.98
C ASP A 19 -5.89 -9.26 1.24
N LEU A 20 -6.50 -8.10 0.98
CA LEU A 20 -5.83 -6.81 1.10
C LEU A 20 -5.28 -6.53 2.52
N PRO A 21 -6.02 -6.81 3.61
CA PRO A 21 -5.47 -6.69 4.96
C PRO A 21 -4.22 -7.56 5.15
N THR A 22 -4.26 -8.83 4.77
CA THR A 22 -3.11 -9.74 4.90
C THR A 22 -1.91 -9.23 4.10
N LEU A 23 -2.12 -8.76 2.88
CA LEU A 23 -1.06 -8.18 2.03
C LEU A 23 -0.42 -6.95 2.69
N THR A 24 -1.22 -6.03 3.27
CA THR A 24 -0.69 -4.84 3.95
C THR A 24 0.03 -5.17 5.24
N GLU A 25 -0.43 -6.16 6.01
CA GLU A 25 0.26 -6.61 7.22
C GLU A 25 1.61 -7.28 6.90
N ARG A 26 1.67 -8.05 5.80
CA ARG A 26 2.94 -8.59 5.27
C ARG A 26 3.90 -7.47 4.85
N CYS A 27 3.40 -6.42 4.19
CA CYS A 27 4.22 -5.24 3.90
C CYS A 27 4.77 -4.62 5.19
N ASN A 28 3.93 -4.48 6.23
CA ASN A 28 4.33 -3.88 7.50
C ASN A 28 5.47 -4.69 8.16
N LEU A 29 5.31 -6.01 8.27
CA LEU A 29 6.36 -6.90 8.80
C LEU A 29 7.69 -6.78 8.03
N LEU A 30 7.62 -6.71 6.69
CA LEU A 30 8.83 -6.54 5.87
C LEU A 30 9.50 -5.19 6.14
N THR A 31 8.73 -4.13 6.35
CA THR A 31 9.30 -2.82 6.71
C THR A 31 9.88 -2.78 8.13
N GLU A 32 9.32 -3.53 9.09
CA GLU A 32 9.93 -3.70 10.41
C GLU A 32 11.30 -4.38 10.31
N ILE A 33 11.42 -5.44 9.50
CA ILE A 33 12.70 -6.09 9.22
C ILE A 33 13.70 -5.12 8.57
N LEU A 34 13.23 -4.20 7.72
CA LEU A 34 14.07 -3.17 7.10
C LEU A 34 14.64 -2.16 8.12
N LEU A 35 13.95 -1.88 9.24
CA LEU A 35 14.49 -1.01 10.31
C LEU A 35 15.73 -1.62 10.97
N ASP A 36 15.79 -2.95 11.04
CA ASP A 36 16.91 -3.68 11.61
C ASP A 36 18.08 -3.85 10.63
N CYS A 37 17.85 -3.66 9.33
CA CYS A 37 18.90 -3.71 8.33
C CYS A 37 19.90 -2.56 8.52
N LYS A 38 21.20 -2.88 8.61
CA LYS A 38 22.28 -1.88 8.81
C LYS A 38 23.13 -1.66 7.56
N SER A 39 22.79 -2.32 6.46
CA SER A 39 23.55 -2.28 5.21
C SER A 39 22.70 -2.62 3.99
N LEU A 40 23.13 -2.14 2.82
CA LEU A 40 22.47 -2.40 1.54
C LEU A 40 22.33 -3.90 1.20
N PRO A 41 23.35 -4.77 1.42
CA PRO A 41 23.20 -6.20 1.13
C PRO A 41 22.10 -6.90 1.94
N GLN A 42 21.84 -6.45 3.17
CA GLN A 42 20.72 -6.95 3.99
C GLN A 42 19.38 -6.41 3.51
N THR A 43 19.37 -5.14 3.10
CA THR A 43 18.17 -4.41 2.66
C THR A 43 17.61 -4.97 1.35
N GLN A 44 18.48 -5.27 0.37
CA GLN A 44 18.08 -5.69 -0.98
C GLN A 44 17.12 -6.88 -1.07
N PRO A 45 17.35 -8.04 -0.42
CA PRO A 45 16.42 -9.16 -0.50
C PRO A 45 15.04 -8.82 0.10
N VAL A 46 15.01 -8.03 1.17
CA VAL A 46 13.77 -7.60 1.83
C VAL A 46 13.01 -6.61 0.95
N CYS A 47 13.69 -5.62 0.36
CA CYS A 47 13.07 -4.69 -0.60
C CYS A 47 12.53 -5.38 -1.85
N ARG A 48 13.18 -6.43 -2.34
CA ARG A 48 12.64 -7.24 -3.46
C ARG A 48 11.33 -7.94 -3.07
N CYS A 49 11.30 -8.52 -1.88
CA CYS A 49 10.10 -9.16 -1.34
C CYS A 49 8.96 -8.13 -1.17
N LEU A 50 9.26 -7.02 -0.50
CA LEU A 50 8.32 -5.93 -0.29
C LEU A 50 7.79 -5.38 -1.62
N GLY A 51 8.65 -5.27 -2.62
CA GLY A 51 8.25 -4.85 -3.97
C GLY A 51 7.18 -5.75 -4.57
N ALA A 52 7.33 -7.08 -4.46
CA ALA A 52 6.32 -8.02 -4.95
C ALA A 52 4.98 -7.87 -4.22
N TYR A 53 5.00 -7.78 -2.88
CA TYR A 53 3.78 -7.58 -2.09
C TYR A 53 3.10 -6.23 -2.41
N LEU A 54 3.86 -5.16 -2.59
CA LEU A 54 3.31 -3.85 -2.94
C LEU A 54 2.64 -3.82 -4.33
N GLU A 55 3.12 -4.60 -5.29
CA GLU A 55 2.41 -4.75 -6.58
C GLU A 55 1.06 -5.45 -6.41
N GLU A 56 1.00 -6.49 -5.57
CA GLU A 56 -0.26 -7.19 -5.26
C GLU A 56 -1.23 -6.29 -4.48
N VAL A 57 -0.75 -5.52 -3.50
CA VAL A 57 -1.55 -4.50 -2.81
C VAL A 57 -2.14 -3.50 -3.81
N LYS A 58 -1.32 -3.00 -4.75
CA LYS A 58 -1.79 -2.06 -5.78
C LYS A 58 -2.85 -2.69 -6.69
N SER A 59 -2.67 -3.96 -7.06
CA SER A 59 -3.64 -4.72 -7.85
C SER A 59 -4.97 -4.84 -7.09
N GLY A 60 -4.91 -5.32 -5.84
CA GLY A 60 -6.09 -5.49 -4.98
C GLY A 60 -6.83 -4.19 -4.65
N LEU A 61 -6.11 -3.08 -4.45
CA LEU A 61 -6.71 -1.75 -4.31
C LEU A 61 -7.43 -1.31 -5.59
N THR A 62 -6.80 -1.54 -6.75
CA THR A 62 -7.40 -1.18 -8.04
C THR A 62 -8.64 -2.01 -8.32
N GLU A 63 -8.64 -3.29 -7.99
CA GLU A 63 -9.81 -4.16 -8.10
C GLU A 63 -10.92 -3.74 -7.14
N SER A 64 -10.60 -3.54 -5.86
CA SER A 64 -11.58 -3.07 -4.86
C SER A 64 -12.26 -1.78 -5.29
N MET A 65 -11.51 -0.83 -5.85
CA MET A 65 -12.07 0.44 -6.34
C MET A 65 -12.91 0.31 -7.61
N ARG A 66 -12.82 -0.77 -8.41
CA ARG A 66 -13.69 -0.95 -9.58
C ARG A 66 -15.15 -1.18 -9.18
N ASP A 67 -15.38 -1.84 -8.05
CA ASP A 67 -16.72 -2.23 -7.61
C ASP A 67 -17.50 -1.10 -6.92
N PHE A 68 -16.80 -0.07 -6.40
CA PHE A 68 -17.42 1.12 -5.79
C PHE A 68 -17.80 2.21 -6.79
N GLN A 69 -17.78 1.91 -8.08
CA GLN A 69 -18.23 2.82 -9.15
C GLN A 69 -19.78 2.98 -9.19
N ILE A 70 -20.50 2.37 -8.25
CA ILE A 70 -21.98 2.47 -8.17
C ILE A 70 -22.36 3.79 -7.49
N VAL A 71 -22.74 4.74 -8.35
CA VAL A 71 -23.39 6.02 -8.02
C VAL A 71 -24.56 5.79 -7.06
N GLU A 72 -24.42 6.24 -5.81
CA GLU A 72 -25.59 6.53 -4.98
C GLU A 72 -26.23 7.82 -5.50
N PHE A 73 -27.40 7.69 -6.11
CA PHE A 73 -28.22 8.82 -6.52
C PHE A 73 -28.87 9.44 -5.28
N GLU A 74 -28.22 10.46 -4.72
CA GLU A 74 -28.86 11.38 -3.80
C GLU A 74 -29.44 12.54 -4.64
N ASP A 75 -30.71 12.36 -5.04
CA ASP A 75 -31.59 13.34 -5.69
C ASP A 75 -31.32 13.65 -7.19
N GLU A 76 -32.40 13.73 -8.01
CA GLU A 76 -32.34 13.92 -9.48
C GLU A 76 -31.82 15.30 -9.91
N SER A 77 -31.46 16.18 -8.96
CA SER A 77 -31.14 17.59 -9.22
C SER A 77 -29.72 18.02 -8.85
N GLU A 78 -28.90 17.15 -8.26
CA GLU A 78 -27.50 17.47 -7.98
C GLU A 78 -26.55 16.91 -9.07
N PRO A 79 -25.61 17.72 -9.60
CA PRO A 79 -24.55 17.19 -10.44
C PRO A 79 -23.71 16.20 -9.61
N PRO A 80 -23.23 15.10 -10.20
CA PRO A 80 -22.50 14.07 -9.46
C PRO A 80 -21.30 14.68 -8.76
N GLN A 81 -21.37 14.82 -7.43
CA GLN A 81 -20.21 15.17 -6.63
C GLN A 81 -19.27 13.96 -6.68
N GLN A 82 -18.01 14.19 -7.09
CA GLN A 82 -16.98 13.15 -7.04
C GLN A 82 -16.76 12.79 -5.57
N LYS A 83 -17.41 11.72 -5.09
CA LYS A 83 -17.08 11.10 -3.80
C LYS A 83 -15.61 10.67 -3.88
N GLU A 84 -14.78 11.30 -3.07
CA GLU A 84 -13.41 10.89 -2.77
C GLU A 84 -13.42 9.38 -2.50
N TRP A 85 -12.67 8.59 -3.29
CA TRP A 85 -12.80 7.13 -3.19
C TRP A 85 -12.32 6.70 -1.80
N LEU A 86 -13.04 5.78 -1.15
CA LEU A 86 -12.78 5.33 0.24
C LEU A 86 -11.31 4.95 0.51
N LEU A 87 -10.56 4.55 -0.53
CA LEU A 87 -9.17 4.14 -0.47
C LEU A 87 -8.24 4.93 -1.43
N GLU A 88 -8.63 6.11 -1.90
CA GLU A 88 -7.79 6.93 -2.80
C GLU A 88 -6.47 7.33 -2.13
N ASP A 89 -6.57 7.75 -0.86
CA ASP A 89 -5.40 8.08 -0.03
C ASP A 89 -4.53 6.83 0.21
N THR A 90 -5.15 5.68 0.48
CA THR A 90 -4.45 4.39 0.64
C THR A 90 -3.71 3.98 -0.64
N LYS A 91 -4.31 4.19 -1.81
CA LYS A 91 -3.65 3.95 -3.10
C LYS A 91 -2.46 4.88 -3.32
N THR A 92 -2.60 6.15 -2.95
CA THR A 92 -1.50 7.12 -2.99
C THR A 92 -0.36 6.71 -2.06
N LYS A 93 -0.66 6.28 -0.82
CA LYS A 93 0.32 5.72 0.12
C LYS A 93 1.03 4.49 -0.44
N CYS A 94 0.29 3.57 -1.09
CA CYS A 94 0.88 2.42 -1.76
C CYS A 94 1.89 2.84 -2.84
N ASP A 95 1.55 3.83 -3.67
CA ASP A 95 2.46 4.35 -4.69
C ASP A 95 3.69 5.06 -4.10
N TYR A 96 3.55 5.75 -2.95
CA TYR A 96 4.70 6.27 -2.21
C TYR A 96 5.61 5.15 -1.69
N CYS A 97 5.05 4.10 -1.09
CA CYS A 97 5.83 2.94 -0.64
C CYS A 97 6.58 2.29 -1.81
N ARG A 98 5.94 2.14 -2.98
CA ARG A 98 6.58 1.58 -4.18
C ARG A 98 7.75 2.45 -4.66
N ALA A 99 7.57 3.77 -4.69
CA ALA A 99 8.62 4.70 -5.07
C ALA A 99 9.80 4.67 -4.08
N LEU A 100 9.54 4.71 -2.78
CA LEU A 100 10.58 4.65 -1.74
C LEU A 100 11.32 3.31 -1.75
N ASN A 101 10.60 2.20 -1.89
CA ASN A 101 11.20 0.88 -2.02
C ASN A 101 12.08 0.77 -3.26
N HIS A 102 11.69 1.41 -4.37
CA HIS A 102 12.54 1.49 -5.56
C HIS A 102 13.84 2.27 -5.29
N VAL A 103 13.77 3.42 -4.61
CA VAL A 103 14.96 4.20 -4.20
C VAL A 103 15.90 3.34 -3.36
N LEU A 104 15.38 2.59 -2.38
CA LEU A 104 16.18 1.67 -1.56
C LEU A 104 16.87 0.56 -2.36
N MET A 105 16.33 0.17 -3.52
CA MET A 105 16.91 -0.87 -4.37
C MET A 105 17.96 -0.36 -5.36
N VAL A 106 17.74 0.80 -5.97
CA VAL A 106 18.51 1.22 -7.17
C VAL A 106 19.32 2.50 -7.00
N SER A 107 19.05 3.31 -5.96
CA SER A 107 19.71 4.59 -5.78
C SER A 107 20.97 4.47 -4.95
N GLN A 108 21.92 5.37 -5.20
CA GLN A 108 23.00 5.64 -4.26
C GLN A 108 22.50 6.72 -3.30
N PHE A 109 22.62 6.46 -2.01
CA PHE A 109 22.29 7.40 -0.95
C PHE A 109 23.31 7.27 0.16
N ASP A 110 23.47 8.34 0.93
CA ASP A 110 24.41 8.37 2.04
C ASP A 110 23.98 7.40 3.14
N ARG A 111 24.96 6.87 3.87
CA ARG A 111 24.71 5.82 4.87
C ARG A 111 23.77 6.28 5.99
N ASP A 112 23.78 7.56 6.30
CA ASP A 112 22.90 8.20 7.28
C ASP A 112 21.46 8.36 6.77
N MET A 113 21.22 8.34 5.46
CA MET A 113 19.87 8.37 4.88
C MET A 113 19.13 7.05 5.04
N LEU A 114 19.84 5.91 5.11
CA LEU A 114 19.23 4.57 5.14
C LEU A 114 18.16 4.43 6.25
N PRO A 115 18.42 4.78 7.53
CA PRO A 115 17.43 4.64 8.60
C PRO A 115 16.22 5.56 8.42
N HIS A 116 16.40 6.73 7.77
CA HIS A 116 15.32 7.66 7.51
C HIS A 116 14.42 7.17 6.37
N LEU A 117 15.01 6.61 5.32
CA LEU A 117 14.27 6.04 4.20
C LEU A 117 13.49 4.79 4.61
N THR A 118 14.10 3.90 5.41
CA THR A 118 13.40 2.71 5.92
C THR A 118 12.35 3.07 6.97
N GLY A 119 12.62 4.06 7.83
CA GLY A 119 11.64 4.62 8.77
C GLY A 119 10.42 5.22 8.07
N LEU A 120 10.63 6.09 7.09
CA LEU A 120 9.52 6.68 6.33
C LEU A 120 8.71 5.62 5.57
N LEU A 121 9.38 4.62 4.99
CA LEU A 121 8.69 3.51 4.34
C LEU A 121 7.82 2.71 5.32
N HIS A 122 8.32 2.48 6.54
CA HIS A 122 7.57 1.83 7.60
C HIS A 122 6.35 2.66 8.02
N ASP A 123 6.52 3.96 8.29
CA ASP A 123 5.43 4.83 8.74
C ASP A 123 4.27 4.88 7.72
N ILE A 124 4.59 5.01 6.43
CA ILE A 124 3.57 5.04 5.36
C ILE A 124 2.90 3.67 5.24
N THR A 125 3.67 2.57 5.33
CA THR A 125 3.13 1.20 5.24
C THR A 125 2.21 0.88 6.43
N HIS A 126 2.59 1.29 7.63
CA HIS A 126 1.76 1.17 8.82
C HIS A 126 0.45 1.98 8.69
N SER A 127 0.53 3.23 8.21
CA SER A 127 -0.69 4.02 7.94
C SER A 127 -1.58 3.37 6.89
N MET A 128 -1.01 2.81 5.82
CA MET A 128 -1.75 2.12 4.78
C MET A 128 -2.46 0.88 5.32
N ALA A 129 -1.81 0.08 6.17
CA ALA A 129 -2.42 -1.08 6.80
C ALA A 129 -3.59 -0.69 7.72
N ALA A 130 -3.45 0.42 8.47
CA ALA A 130 -4.52 0.94 9.31
C ALA A 130 -5.77 1.33 8.48
N ASP A 131 -5.58 1.99 7.33
CA ASP A 131 -6.69 2.38 6.44
C ASP A 131 -7.42 1.16 5.85
N VAL A 132 -6.70 0.07 5.57
CA VAL A 132 -7.29 -1.15 4.99
C VAL A 132 -8.09 -1.95 6.03
N VAL A 133 -7.63 -2.00 7.28
CA VAL A 133 -8.31 -2.72 8.38
C VAL A 133 -9.52 -1.93 8.90
N ALA A 134 -9.39 -0.61 8.96
CA ALA A 134 -10.46 0.29 9.37
C ALA A 134 -10.59 1.39 8.31
N PRO A 135 -11.27 1.13 7.17
CA PRO A 135 -11.57 2.19 6.22
C PRO A 135 -12.28 3.29 6.99
N GLN A 136 -11.69 4.49 7.02
CA GLN A 136 -12.18 5.60 7.83
C GLN A 136 -13.68 5.70 7.56
N ARG A 137 -14.49 5.46 8.60
CA ARG A 137 -15.89 5.85 8.56
C ARG A 137 -15.82 7.36 8.35
N ALA A 138 -16.16 7.83 7.15
CA ALA A 138 -16.56 9.22 6.98
C ALA A 138 -17.47 9.51 8.17
N GLU A 139 -17.04 10.46 9.02
CA GLU A 139 -17.79 10.82 10.22
C GLU A 139 -19.24 10.99 9.80
N THR A 140 -20.09 10.06 10.21
CA THR A 140 -21.51 10.14 9.88
C THR A 140 -22.01 11.28 10.74
N ILE A 141 -21.97 12.49 10.22
CA ILE A 141 -22.60 13.65 10.83
C ILE A 141 -24.09 13.38 10.72
N VAL A 142 -24.63 12.66 11.70
CA VAL A 142 -26.06 12.48 11.87
C VAL A 142 -26.61 13.85 12.27
N HIS A 143 -27.02 14.63 11.29
CA HIS A 143 -27.87 15.79 11.55
C HIS A 143 -29.22 15.30 12.04
N ILE A 144 -29.39 15.27 13.37
CA ILE A 144 -30.71 15.12 13.98
C ILE A 144 -31.44 16.43 13.75
N ILE A 145 -32.32 16.46 12.76
CA ILE A 145 -33.28 17.55 12.57
C ILE A 145 -34.30 17.43 13.71
N SER A 146 -34.29 18.40 14.63
CA SER A 146 -35.31 18.58 15.68
C SER A 146 -36.44 19.46 15.18
#